data_AF-A0AAD8EUD8-F1
#
_entry.id   AF-A0AAD8EUD8-F1
#
_cell.length_a   1.000
_cell.length_b   1.000
_cell.length_c   1.000
_cell.angle_alpha   90.00
_cell.angle_beta   90.00
_cell.angle_gamma   90.00
#
_symmetry.space_group_name_H-M   'P 1'
#
loop_
_entity.id
_entity.type
_entity.pdbx_description
1 polymer ?
#
loop_
_entity_poly.entity_id
_entity_poly.type
_entity_poly.pdbx_seq_one_letter_code
_entity_poly.pdbx_strand_id
1 'polypeptide(L)'
;MSELIDATFLRGQFDIHPDILDSRLERNIGAASRRLRKWVGEDMYQSVLGKADDDPLHLDFKLAEANLAMHFAILGLNTPITSKGILQNTRSKDFSVITYLSPDKIAEVRQMYLDQAEEIVRDYLQMPERNIFQFVE
;
A
#
# COMPACT_ATOMS: atom_id res chain seq x y z
N MET A 1 7.04 -16.39 6.48
CA MET A 1 5.59 -16.30 6.19
C MET A 1 5.46 -16.17 4.68
N SER A 2 4.46 -16.78 4.06
CA SER A 2 4.25 -16.66 2.61
C SER A 2 3.51 -15.36 2.30
N GLU A 3 4.07 -14.55 1.41
CA GLU A 3 3.61 -13.21 1.01
C GLU A 3 3.22 -13.29 -0.49
N LEU A 4 2.22 -12.52 -0.94
CA LEU A 4 1.80 -12.52 -2.35
C LEU A 4 2.70 -11.63 -3.22
N ILE A 5 3.35 -10.65 -2.60
CA ILE A 5 4.27 -9.72 -3.25
C ILE A 5 5.66 -9.75 -2.61
N ASP A 6 6.65 -9.29 -3.37
CA ASP A 6 8.01 -9.04 -2.91
C ASP A 6 8.44 -7.58 -3.19
N ALA A 7 9.69 -7.23 -2.82
CA ALA A 7 10.23 -5.90 -3.08
C ALA A 7 10.33 -5.59 -4.59
N THR A 8 10.61 -6.60 -5.42
CA THR A 8 10.69 -6.47 -6.89
C THR A 8 9.35 -6.02 -7.47
N PHE A 9 8.26 -6.65 -7.04
CA PHE A 9 6.91 -6.31 -7.46
C PHE A 9 6.54 -4.88 -7.07
N LEU A 10 6.81 -4.47 -5.82
CA LEU A 10 6.54 -3.10 -5.38
C LEU A 10 7.30 -2.04 -6.18
N ARG A 11 8.56 -2.32 -6.51
CA ARG A 11 9.37 -1.43 -7.35
C ARG A 11 8.77 -1.30 -8.75
N GLY A 12 8.39 -2.42 -9.36
CA GLY A 12 7.73 -2.42 -10.67
C GLY A 12 6.39 -1.69 -10.67
N GLN A 13 5.62 -1.84 -9.59
CA GLN A 13 4.27 -1.27 -9.46
C GLN A 13 4.27 0.24 -9.18
N PHE A 14 5.20 0.73 -8.36
CA PHE A 14 5.16 2.11 -7.84
C PHE A 14 6.40 2.95 -8.16
N ASP A 15 7.30 2.47 -9.01
CA ASP A 15 8.53 3.18 -9.41
C ASP A 15 9.38 3.63 -8.20
N ILE A 16 9.55 2.72 -7.23
CA ILE A 16 10.26 3.01 -5.98
C ILE A 16 11.76 3.20 -6.26
N HIS A 17 12.30 4.35 -5.85
CA HIS A 17 13.71 4.72 -6.06
C HIS A 17 14.68 3.62 -5.58
N PRO A 18 15.76 3.32 -6.34
CA PRO A 18 16.73 2.27 -5.99
C PRO A 18 17.43 2.48 -4.64
N ASP A 19 17.59 3.74 -4.19
CA ASP A 19 18.24 4.05 -2.90
C ASP A 19 17.45 3.58 -1.67
N ILE A 20 16.15 3.30 -1.81
CA ILE A 20 15.36 2.71 -0.73
C ILE A 20 15.71 1.23 -0.64
N LEU A 21 16.43 0.82 0.39
CA LEU A 21 16.83 -0.59 0.56
C LEU A 21 15.62 -1.54 0.66
N ASP A 22 15.74 -2.74 0.08
CA ASP A 22 14.67 -3.75 0.09
C ASP A 22 14.24 -4.14 1.51
N SER A 23 15.18 -4.18 2.46
CA SER A 23 14.88 -4.44 3.88
C SER A 23 13.91 -3.42 4.51
N ARG A 24 13.84 -2.19 3.96
CA ARG A 24 12.82 -1.20 4.38
C ARG A 24 11.45 -1.53 3.81
N LEU A 25 11.37 -2.18 2.65
CA LEU A 25 10.12 -2.61 2.01
C LEU A 25 9.60 -3.90 2.64
N GLU A 26 10.47 -4.88 2.89
CA GLU A 26 10.14 -6.19 3.49
C GLU A 26 9.35 -6.07 4.79
N ARG A 27 9.74 -5.13 5.68
CA ARG A 27 9.00 -4.90 6.92
C ARG A 27 7.55 -4.49 6.67
N ASN A 28 7.32 -3.68 5.64
CA ASN A 28 6.00 -3.17 5.27
C ASN A 28 5.20 -4.22 4.49
N ILE A 29 5.85 -5.02 3.65
CA ILE A 29 5.25 -6.20 2.99
C ILE A 29 4.73 -7.17 4.05
N GLY A 30 5.56 -7.54 5.03
CA GLY A 30 5.10 -8.43 6.10
C GLY A 30 3.96 -7.82 6.93
N ALA A 31 3.90 -6.50 7.10
CA ALA A 31 2.78 -5.83 7.75
C ALA A 31 1.51 -5.85 6.89
N ALA A 32 1.64 -5.65 5.58
CA ALA A 32 0.57 -5.77 4.60
C ALA A 32 -0.04 -7.17 4.60
N SER A 33 0.79 -8.22 4.55
CA SER A 33 0.33 -9.61 4.60
C SER A 33 -0.47 -9.92 5.86
N ARG A 34 0.04 -9.51 7.03
CA ARG A 34 -0.68 -9.68 8.30
C ARG A 34 -2.00 -8.92 8.32
N ARG A 35 -2.07 -7.74 7.70
CA ARG A 35 -3.29 -6.93 7.63
C ARG A 35 -4.30 -7.57 6.68
N LEU A 36 -3.87 -7.99 5.50
CA LEU A 36 -4.73 -8.60 4.49
C LEU A 36 -5.30 -9.94 4.98
N ARG A 37 -4.47 -10.80 5.59
CA ARG A 37 -4.93 -12.06 6.24
C ARG A 37 -6.01 -11.80 7.30
N LYS A 38 -5.88 -10.72 8.08
CA LYS A 38 -6.89 -10.32 9.07
C LYS A 38 -8.18 -9.78 8.45
N TRP A 39 -8.11 -9.24 7.24
CA TRP A 39 -9.25 -8.70 6.51
C TRP A 39 -10.08 -9.79 5.86
N VAL A 40 -9.43 -10.65 5.09
CA VAL A 40 -10.09 -11.65 4.25
C VAL A 40 -10.22 -13.01 4.92
N GLY A 41 -9.56 -13.21 6.05
CA GLY A 41 -9.43 -14.51 6.72
C GLY A 41 -8.24 -15.32 6.19
N GLU A 42 -7.67 -16.15 7.07
CA GLU A 42 -6.50 -16.98 6.74
C GLU A 42 -6.83 -17.98 5.61
N ASP A 43 -8.02 -18.61 5.63
CA ASP A 43 -8.42 -19.59 4.63
C ASP A 43 -8.52 -18.99 3.23
N MET A 44 -9.14 -17.80 3.11
CA MET A 44 -9.23 -17.08 1.84
C MET A 44 -7.83 -16.71 1.34
N TYR A 45 -6.99 -16.15 2.21
CA TYR A 45 -5.64 -15.75 1.85
C TYR A 45 -4.80 -16.94 1.34
N GLN A 46 -4.86 -18.08 2.02
CA GLN A 46 -4.15 -19.30 1.61
C GLN A 46 -4.70 -19.89 0.31
N SER A 47 -6.03 -19.82 0.11
CA SER A 47 -6.65 -20.23 -1.15
C SER A 47 -6.13 -19.42 -2.35
N VAL A 48 -5.82 -18.14 -2.11
CA VAL A 48 -5.25 -17.26 -3.13
C VAL A 48 -3.79 -17.58 -3.37
N LEU A 49 -2.96 -17.74 -2.33
CA LEU A 49 -1.54 -18.10 -2.47
C LEU A 49 -1.28 -19.34 -3.35
N GLY A 50 -2.22 -20.28 -3.40
CA GLY A 50 -2.10 -21.50 -4.22
C GLY A 50 -2.49 -21.32 -5.69
N LYS A 51 -2.95 -20.14 -6.10
CA LYS A 51 -3.38 -19.84 -7.47
C LYS A 51 -2.20 -19.48 -8.37
N ALA A 52 -2.42 -19.59 -9.68
CA ALA A 52 -1.46 -19.13 -10.68
C ALA A 52 -1.37 -17.60 -10.68
N ASP A 53 -0.22 -17.07 -11.08
CA ASP A 53 0.05 -15.63 -11.09
C ASP A 53 -0.89 -14.80 -11.98
N ASP A 54 -1.51 -15.43 -12.99
CA ASP A 54 -2.45 -14.83 -13.94
C ASP A 54 -3.92 -15.00 -13.54
N ASP A 55 -4.20 -15.71 -12.44
CA ASP A 55 -5.56 -15.81 -11.91
C ASP A 55 -6.04 -14.42 -11.45
N PRO A 56 -7.23 -13.96 -11.88
CA PRO A 56 -7.73 -12.63 -11.54
C PRO A 56 -7.77 -12.36 -10.03
N LEU A 57 -8.16 -13.36 -9.23
CA LEU A 57 -8.23 -13.21 -7.78
C LEU A 57 -6.83 -13.07 -7.17
N HIS A 58 -5.85 -13.78 -7.73
CA HIS A 58 -4.46 -13.66 -7.33
C HIS A 58 -3.89 -12.28 -7.64
N LEU A 59 -4.17 -11.76 -8.83
CA LEU A 59 -3.78 -10.41 -9.23
C LEU A 59 -4.42 -9.33 -8.34
N ASP A 60 -5.72 -9.45 -8.04
CA ASP A 60 -6.42 -8.52 -7.16
C ASP A 60 -5.81 -8.51 -5.76
N PHE A 61 -5.56 -9.68 -5.17
CA PHE A 61 -4.95 -9.77 -3.84
C PHE A 61 -3.49 -9.29 -3.83
N LYS A 62 -2.71 -9.50 -4.90
CA LYS A 62 -1.37 -8.90 -5.06
C LYS A 62 -1.45 -7.38 -5.07
N LEU A 63 -2.39 -6.80 -5.82
CA LEU A 63 -2.59 -5.36 -5.88
C LEU A 63 -3.06 -4.80 -4.52
N ALA A 64 -3.96 -5.49 -3.83
CA ALA A 64 -4.39 -5.10 -2.49
C ALA A 64 -3.23 -5.13 -1.48
N GLU A 65 -2.41 -6.19 -1.49
CA GLU A 65 -1.24 -6.29 -0.62
C GLU A 65 -0.19 -5.21 -0.95
N ALA A 66 -0.01 -4.88 -2.23
CA ALA A 66 0.88 -3.82 -2.68
C ALA A 66 0.44 -2.43 -2.20
N ASN A 67 -0.85 -2.12 -2.30
CA ASN A 67 -1.41 -0.87 -1.77
C ASN A 67 -1.28 -0.80 -0.23
N LEU A 68 -1.54 -1.91 0.48
CA LEU A 68 -1.31 -1.99 1.93
C LEU A 68 0.17 -1.78 2.30
N ALA A 69 1.09 -2.36 1.53
CA ALA A 69 2.52 -2.17 1.77
C ALA A 69 2.91 -0.70 1.63
N MET A 70 2.37 0.01 0.63
CA MET A 70 2.57 1.45 0.46
C MET A 70 1.94 2.28 1.59
N HIS A 71 0.75 1.92 2.06
CA HIS A 71 0.13 2.53 3.23
C HIS A 71 1.02 2.48 4.48
N PHE A 72 1.74 1.37 4.69
CA PHE A 72 2.69 1.25 5.81
C PHE A 72 4.03 1.93 5.52
N ALA A 73 4.53 1.81 4.28
CA ALA A 73 5.81 2.37 3.90
C ALA A 73 5.84 3.89 3.98
N ILE A 74 4.77 4.57 3.60
CA ILE A 74 4.75 6.04 3.50
C ILE A 74 5.02 6.76 4.82
N LEU A 75 4.72 6.14 5.98
CA LEU A 75 5.07 6.68 7.30
C LEU A 75 6.53 6.40 7.70
N GLY A 76 7.08 5.25 7.26
CA GLY A 76 8.44 4.83 7.56
C GLY A 76 9.49 5.46 6.66
N LEU A 77 9.08 6.08 5.55
CA LEU A 77 9.91 6.72 4.53
C LEU A 77 10.24 8.19 4.85
N ASN A 78 10.45 8.53 6.13
CA ASN A 78 10.86 9.87 6.61
C ASN A 78 12.28 10.29 6.12
N THR A 79 12.53 10.31 4.81
CA THR A 79 13.78 10.71 4.12
C THR A 79 13.44 11.03 2.66
N PRO A 80 14.13 11.99 2.00
CA PRO A 80 13.61 12.71 0.83
C PRO A 80 13.53 11.80 -0.39
N ILE A 81 12.36 11.75 -1.02
CA ILE A 81 12.12 11.04 -2.27
C ILE A 81 12.72 11.88 -3.42
N THR A 82 13.62 11.30 -4.23
CA THR A 82 14.25 11.89 -5.44
C THR A 82 14.23 10.86 -6.57
N SER A 83 14.40 11.16 -7.86
CA SER A 83 14.63 12.45 -8.54
C SER A 83 13.37 13.31 -8.70
N LYS A 84 12.22 12.87 -8.18
CA LYS A 84 10.96 13.60 -8.32
C LYS A 84 9.98 13.56 -7.14
N GLY A 85 10.35 13.18 -5.91
CA GLY A 85 9.38 13.21 -4.82
C GLY A 85 8.10 12.39 -5.10
N ILE A 86 7.05 12.64 -4.32
CA ILE A 86 5.73 12.83 -4.95
C ILE A 86 5.77 14.28 -5.46
N LEU A 87 5.96 14.50 -6.76
CA LEU A 87 6.04 15.84 -7.36
C LEU A 87 4.67 16.31 -7.84
N GLN A 88 4.17 17.40 -7.27
CA GLN A 88 3.29 18.28 -8.02
C GLN A 88 4.17 19.32 -8.75
N ASN A 89 4.67 18.97 -9.93
CA ASN A 89 5.36 19.92 -10.79
C ASN A 89 4.32 20.90 -11.37
N THR A 90 4.47 22.19 -11.11
CA THR A 90 3.90 23.24 -11.98
C THR A 90 5.05 24.04 -12.53
N ARG A 91 5.22 24.03 -13.86
CA ARG A 91 6.31 24.71 -14.54
C ARG A 91 5.97 26.20 -14.67
N SER A 92 6.68 27.07 -13.95
CA SER A 92 6.79 28.50 -14.26
C SER A 92 8.12 28.75 -14.98
N LYS A 93 8.18 29.76 -15.84
CA LYS A 93 9.20 29.89 -16.91
C LYS A 93 10.66 29.92 -16.44
N ASP A 94 10.96 30.25 -15.19
CA ASP A 94 12.33 30.67 -14.83
C ASP A 94 12.99 29.93 -13.66
N PHE A 95 12.31 29.11 -12.84
CA PHE A 95 12.93 28.36 -11.72
C PHE A 95 12.21 27.04 -11.38
N SER A 96 12.95 26.03 -10.90
CA SER A 96 12.39 24.80 -10.32
C SER A 96 12.09 24.99 -8.83
N VAL A 97 10.81 25.09 -8.45
CA VAL A 97 10.38 25.11 -7.05
C VAL A 97 10.12 23.68 -6.58
N ILE A 98 10.88 23.22 -5.58
CA ILE A 98 10.67 21.92 -4.93
C ILE A 98 9.61 22.11 -3.83
N THR A 99 8.46 21.43 -3.94
CA THR A 99 7.41 21.45 -2.91
C THR A 99 7.36 20.10 -2.21
N TYR A 100 7.50 20.11 -0.89
CA TYR A 100 7.36 18.92 -0.05
C TYR A 100 5.88 18.71 0.32
N LEU A 101 5.43 17.46 0.45
CA LEU A 101 4.12 17.17 1.01
C LEU A 101 4.12 17.51 2.50
N SER A 102 3.10 18.25 2.95
CA SER A 102 2.85 18.44 4.37
C SER A 102 2.45 17.11 5.03
N PRO A 103 2.57 16.98 6.36
CA PRO A 103 2.08 15.81 7.09
C PRO A 103 0.62 15.45 6.74
N ASP A 104 -0.24 16.46 6.55
CA ASP A 104 -1.65 16.25 6.17
C ASP A 104 -1.78 15.59 4.80
N LYS A 105 -1.00 16.04 3.81
CA LYS A 105 -0.99 15.42 2.48
C LYS A 105 -0.40 14.01 2.50
N ILE A 106 0.57 13.75 3.36
CA ILE A 106 1.10 12.39 3.58
C ILE A 106 0.00 11.50 4.16
N ALA A 107 -0.80 12.01 5.10
CA ALA A 107 -1.93 11.29 5.67
C ALA A 107 -3.02 11.01 4.62
N GLU A 108 -3.34 11.97 3.75
CA GLU A 108 -4.28 11.81 2.63
C GLU A 108 -3.81 10.70 1.68
N VAL A 109 -2.57 10.78 1.16
CA VAL A 109 -2.03 9.77 0.23
C VAL A 109 -1.97 8.39 0.89
N ARG A 110 -1.61 8.33 2.17
CA ARG A 110 -1.63 7.09 2.95
C ARG A 110 -3.03 6.49 3.03
N GLN A 111 -4.04 7.33 3.23
CA GLN A 111 -5.43 6.89 3.32
C GLN A 111 -5.92 6.39 1.97
N MET A 112 -5.57 7.07 0.87
CA MET A 112 -5.91 6.62 -0.49
C MET A 112 -5.43 5.19 -0.78
N TYR A 113 -4.21 4.83 -0.39
CA TYR A 113 -3.72 3.46 -0.55
C TYR A 113 -4.49 2.45 0.31
N LEU A 114 -4.92 2.84 1.51
CA LEU A 114 -5.74 1.97 2.36
C LEU A 114 -7.12 1.73 1.72
N ASP A 115 -7.76 2.81 1.27
CA ASP A 115 -9.09 2.78 0.66
C ASP A 115 -9.08 1.95 -0.64
N GLN A 116 -8.03 2.09 -1.45
CA GLN A 116 -7.85 1.27 -2.66
C GLN A 116 -7.68 -0.22 -2.32
N ALA A 117 -6.86 -0.55 -1.33
CA ALA A 117 -6.70 -1.94 -0.91
C ALA A 117 -8.01 -2.53 -0.39
N GLU A 118 -8.78 -1.76 0.38
CA GLU A 118 -10.07 -2.17 0.92
C GLU A 118 -11.12 -2.35 -0.18
N GLU A 119 -11.17 -1.45 -1.15
CA GLU A 119 -12.07 -1.56 -2.31
C GLU A 119 -11.82 -2.86 -3.09
N ILE A 120 -10.55 -3.19 -3.36
CA ILE A 120 -10.18 -4.38 -4.14
C ILE A 120 -10.67 -5.66 -3.46
N VAL A 121 -10.59 -5.74 -2.13
CA VAL A 121 -10.97 -6.96 -1.40
C VAL A 121 -12.31 -6.86 -0.70
N ARG A 122 -13.12 -5.83 -1.00
CA ARG A 122 -14.36 -5.51 -0.30
C ARG A 122 -15.30 -6.71 -0.21
N ASP A 123 -15.46 -7.44 -1.31
CA ASP A 123 -16.36 -8.59 -1.41
C ASP A 123 -15.88 -9.81 -0.60
N TYR A 124 -14.63 -9.79 -0.12
CA TYR A 124 -13.99 -10.88 0.63
C TYR A 124 -13.72 -10.51 2.08
N LEU A 125 -14.07 -9.29 2.52
CA LEU A 125 -13.86 -8.85 3.89
C LEU A 125 -14.69 -9.71 4.85
N GLN A 126 -13.99 -10.38 5.77
CA GLN A 126 -14.57 -11.10 6.89
C GLN A 126 -14.68 -10.22 8.15
N MET A 127 -14.33 -8.93 8.04
CA MET A 127 -14.48 -8.02 9.17
C MET A 127 -15.97 -7.91 9.52
N PRO A 128 -16.37 -8.14 10.78
CA PRO A 128 -17.72 -7.82 11.20
C PRO A 128 -17.92 -6.32 10.97
N GLU A 129 -19.05 -5.94 10.38
CA GLU A 129 -19.49 -4.54 10.27
C GLU A 129 -19.16 -3.82 11.59
N ARG A 130 -18.11 -2.99 11.58
CA ARG A 130 -17.89 -2.10 12.71
C ARG A 130 -19.02 -1.10 12.63
N ASN A 131 -19.96 -1.20 13.56
CA ASN A 131 -20.78 -0.10 14.04
C ASN A 131 -19.85 1.11 14.27
N ILE A 132 -19.78 2.04 13.31
CA ILE A 132 -18.98 3.27 13.42
C ILE A 132 -19.76 4.36 14.20
N PHE A 133 -20.94 4.07 14.77
CA PHE A 133 -21.76 5.06 15.50
C PHE A 133 -22.35 4.58 16.84
N GLN A 134 -21.56 3.96 17.72
CA GLN A 134 -21.99 3.77 19.12
C GLN A 134 -20.86 4.10 20.12
N PHE A 135 -20.52 5.39 20.21
CA PHE A 135 -19.96 5.98 21.43
C PHE A 135 -20.36 7.45 21.51
N VAL A 136 -21.67 7.71 21.68
CA VAL A 136 -22.19 8.93 22.32
C VAL A 136 -23.46 8.53 23.08
N GLU A 137 -23.31 8.21 24.36
CA GLU A 137 -24.29 8.49 25.42
C GLU A 137 -23.52 8.99 26.65
#